data_AF-A0A7C5RVD2-F1
#
_entry.id   AF-A0A7C5RVD2-F1
#
_cell.length_a   1.000
_cell.length_b   1.000
_cell.length_c   1.000
_cell.angle_alpha   90.00
_cell.angle_beta   90.00
_cell.angle_gamma   90.00
#
_symmetry.space_group_name_H-M   'P 1'
#
loop_
_entity.id
_entity.type
_entity.pdbx_description
1 polymer ?
#
loop_
_entity_poly.entity_id
_entity_poly.type
_entity_poly.pdbx_seq_one_letter_code
_entity_poly.pdbx_strand_id
1 'polypeptide(L)'
;AITGIPRNIIVTQSDVVEACSEQVKAVISAIKSTLEKTPPELSADIYERGIYLSGGGSLLRGFGKLVEQETGIKAHIQEDALFGVVKGCAKVLEDIRLLARVNAAIR
;
A
#
# COMPACT_ATOMS: atom_id res chain seq x y z
N ALA A 1 -5.40 32.34 23.32
CA ALA A 1 -6.41 33.21 22.67
C ALA A 1 -6.40 32.93 21.17
N ILE A 2 -7.46 32.31 20.66
CA ILE A 2 -7.66 32.16 19.21
C ILE A 2 -8.14 33.51 18.72
N THR A 3 -7.24 34.31 18.14
CA THR A 3 -7.64 35.53 17.44
C THR A 3 -8.40 35.08 16.20
N GLY A 4 -9.71 35.37 16.10
CA GLY A 4 -10.60 34.97 14.98
C GLY A 4 -10.29 35.64 13.64
N ILE A 5 -9.02 35.94 13.38
CA ILE A 5 -8.53 36.58 12.16
C ILE A 5 -7.85 35.48 11.33
N PRO A 6 -8.25 35.28 10.06
CA PRO A 6 -7.57 34.34 9.17
C PRO A 6 -6.07 34.63 9.11
N ARG A 7 -5.25 33.58 9.23
CA ARG A 7 -3.79 33.67 9.09
C ARG A 7 -3.31 32.63 8.10
N ASN A 8 -2.36 33.03 7.28
CA ASN A 8 -1.63 32.12 6.42
C ASN A 8 -0.44 31.56 7.21
N ILE A 9 -0.23 30.25 7.12
CA ILE A 9 0.95 29.57 7.65
C ILE A 9 1.66 28.86 6.50
N ILE A 10 2.98 28.79 6.60
CA ILE A 10 3.79 28.00 5.66
C ILE A 10 3.87 26.58 6.23
N VAL A 11 3.50 25.59 5.43
CA VAL A 11 3.64 24.17 5.76
C VAL A 11 4.81 23.62 4.96
N THR A 12 5.77 23.06 5.67
CA THR A 12 6.97 22.46 5.09
C THR A 12 6.80 20.96 4.87
N GLN A 13 7.70 20.36 4.10
CA GLN A 13 7.73 18.91 3.93
C GLN A 13 7.91 18.18 5.29
N SER A 14 8.73 18.72 6.19
CA SER A 14 8.98 18.11 7.50
C SER A 14 7.73 18.06 8.35
N ASP A 15 6.90 19.12 8.32
CA ASP A 15 5.63 19.16 9.05
C ASP A 15 4.68 18.06 8.57
N VAL A 16 4.60 17.84 7.24
CA VAL A 16 3.77 16.76 6.66
C VAL A 16 4.33 15.39 7.03
N VAL A 17 5.65 15.19 6.98
CA VAL A 17 6.29 13.92 7.34
C VAL A 17 6.03 13.59 8.81
N GLU A 18 6.17 14.57 9.70
CA GLU A 18 5.89 14.41 11.12
C GLU A 18 4.41 14.05 11.33
N ALA A 19 3.49 14.80 10.73
CA ALA A 19 2.06 14.58 10.85
C ALA A 19 1.60 13.20 10.33
N CYS A 20 2.26 12.66 9.31
CA CYS A 20 1.92 11.36 8.72
C CYS A 20 2.74 10.18 9.27
N SER A 21 3.74 10.42 10.13
CA SER A 21 4.74 9.43 10.53
C SER A 21 4.12 8.21 11.21
N GLU A 22 3.16 8.43 12.11
CA GLU A 22 2.50 7.36 12.85
C GLU A 22 1.70 6.43 11.93
N GLN A 23 0.93 6.99 11.00
CA GLN A 23 0.10 6.23 10.07
C GLN A 23 0.96 5.44 9.08
N VAL A 24 2.05 6.05 8.59
CA VAL A 24 3.01 5.36 7.72
C VAL A 24 3.67 4.20 8.47
N LYS A 25 4.11 4.41 9.71
CA LYS A 25 4.68 3.34 10.55
C LYS A 25 3.70 2.20 10.81
N ALA A 26 2.43 2.51 11.02
CA ALA A 26 1.39 1.49 11.18
C ALA A 26 1.26 0.61 9.93
N VAL A 27 1.30 1.20 8.73
CA VAL A 27 1.28 0.44 7.47
C VAL A 27 2.54 -0.42 7.32
N ILE A 28 3.73 0.12 7.60
CA ILE A 28 4.98 -0.65 7.56
C ILE A 28 4.95 -1.82 8.55
N SER A 29 4.45 -1.59 9.77
CA SER A 29 4.32 -2.64 10.79
C SER A 29 3.37 -3.74 10.34
N ALA A 30 2.24 -3.38 9.71
CA ALA A 30 1.31 -4.36 9.15
C ALA A 30 1.98 -5.22 8.06
N ILE A 31 2.73 -4.59 7.14
CA ILE A 31 3.49 -5.30 6.10
C ILE A 31 4.47 -6.31 6.73
N LYS A 32 5.28 -5.87 7.71
CA LYS A 32 6.23 -6.73 8.41
C LYS A 32 5.54 -7.90 9.12
N SER A 33 4.46 -7.63 9.85
CA SER A 33 3.71 -8.68 10.55
C SER A 33 3.09 -9.69 9.58
N THR A 34 2.66 -9.26 8.39
CA THR A 34 2.19 -10.19 7.35
C THR A 34 3.32 -11.07 6.83
N LEU A 35 4.50 -10.51 6.56
CA LEU A 35 5.67 -11.28 6.11
C LEU A 35 6.11 -12.31 7.16
N GLU A 36 6.12 -11.93 8.45
CA GLU A 36 6.47 -12.84 9.56
C GLU A 36 5.51 -14.03 9.69
N LYS A 37 4.22 -13.82 9.38
CA LYS A 37 3.19 -14.86 9.42
C LYS A 37 3.10 -15.68 8.13
N THR A 38 3.82 -15.27 7.09
CA THR A 38 3.76 -15.93 5.79
C THR A 38 4.49 -17.27 5.86
N PRO A 39 3.86 -18.38 5.42
CA PRO A 39 4.50 -19.68 5.41
C PRO A 39 5.80 -19.69 4.60
N PRO A 40 6.84 -20.43 5.03
CA PRO A 40 8.14 -20.45 4.37
C PRO A 40 8.08 -20.77 2.87
N GLU A 41 7.16 -21.64 2.46
CA GLU A 41 6.95 -22.03 1.08
C GLU A 41 6.53 -20.88 0.15
N LEU A 42 5.97 -19.79 0.70
CA LEU A 42 5.59 -18.59 -0.05
C LEU A 42 6.61 -17.46 0.10
N SER A 43 7.42 -17.48 1.17
CA SER A 43 8.39 -16.41 1.47
C SER A 43 9.49 -16.29 0.42
N ALA A 44 9.95 -17.42 -0.14
CA ALA A 44 10.93 -17.42 -1.22
C ALA A 44 10.40 -16.70 -2.48
N ASP A 45 9.16 -17.00 -2.87
CA ASP A 45 8.49 -16.37 -4.02
C ASP A 45 8.31 -14.86 -3.82
N ILE A 46 8.00 -14.42 -2.59
CA ILE A 46 7.88 -12.99 -2.26
C ILE A 46 9.24 -12.30 -2.34
N TYR A 47 10.31 -12.94 -1.87
CA TYR A 47 11.66 -12.38 -1.93
C TYR A 47 12.12 -12.19 -3.39
N GLU A 48 11.79 -13.13 -4.27
CA GLU A 48 12.13 -13.05 -5.69
C GLU A 48 11.26 -12.02 -6.44
N ARG A 49 9.94 -12.05 -6.24
CA ARG A 49 8.98 -11.24 -7.02
C ARG A 49 8.77 -9.82 -6.47
N GLY A 50 9.03 -9.63 -5.19
CA GLY A 50 8.82 -8.36 -4.48
C GLY A 50 7.39 -8.09 -4.03
N ILE A 51 7.22 -6.94 -3.39
CA ILE A 51 5.94 -6.42 -2.88
C ILE A 51 5.35 -5.47 -3.92
N TYR A 52 4.10 -5.70 -4.33
CA TYR A 52 3.38 -4.81 -5.25
C TYR A 52 2.45 -3.87 -4.47
N LEU A 53 2.73 -2.57 -4.56
CA LEU A 53 1.97 -1.51 -3.93
C LEU A 53 0.92 -0.96 -4.91
N SER A 54 -0.31 -0.84 -4.44
CA SER A 54 -1.45 -0.30 -5.18
C SER A 54 -2.26 0.65 -4.29
N GLY A 55 -3.26 1.32 -4.87
CA GLY A 55 -4.06 2.36 -4.22
C GLY A 55 -3.36 3.72 -4.11
N GLY A 56 -4.11 4.78 -3.84
CA GLY A 56 -3.57 6.15 -3.79
C GLY A 56 -2.51 6.38 -2.71
N GLY A 57 -2.59 5.66 -1.58
CA GLY A 57 -1.58 5.74 -0.51
C GLY A 57 -0.19 5.27 -0.94
N SER A 58 -0.11 4.37 -1.94
CA SER A 58 1.18 3.91 -2.48
C SER A 58 1.96 5.01 -3.21
N LEU A 59 1.29 6.08 -3.64
CA LEU A 59 1.87 7.20 -4.37
C LEU A 59 2.50 8.26 -3.45
N LEU A 60 2.44 8.07 -2.13
CA LEU A 60 3.19 8.90 -1.18
C LEU A 60 4.68 8.90 -1.56
N ARG A 61 5.25 10.10 -1.66
CA ARG A 61 6.62 10.28 -2.14
C ARG A 61 7.60 9.52 -1.24
N GLY A 62 8.31 8.56 -1.84
CA GLY A 62 9.31 7.76 -1.13
C GLY A 62 8.73 6.55 -0.38
N PHE A 63 7.41 6.32 -0.40
CA PHE A 63 6.80 5.21 0.33
C PHE A 63 7.29 3.84 -0.14
N GLY A 64 7.37 3.59 -1.46
CA GLY A 64 7.94 2.34 -1.98
C GLY A 64 9.39 2.11 -1.54
N LYS A 65 10.20 3.17 -1.53
CA LYS A 65 11.60 3.09 -1.04
C LYS A 65 11.65 2.78 0.46
N LEU A 66 10.76 3.38 1.25
CA LEU A 66 10.65 3.11 2.68
C LEU A 66 10.24 1.65 2.93
N VAL A 67 9.26 1.13 2.19
CA VAL A 67 8.87 -0.29 2.28
C VAL A 67 10.07 -1.19 2.00
N GLU A 68 10.81 -0.95 0.92
CA GLU A 68 11.98 -1.73 0.56
C GLU A 68 13.11 -1.66 1.61
N GLN A 69 13.38 -0.47 2.15
CA GLN A 69 14.35 -0.29 3.23
C GLN A 69 13.96 -1.02 4.51
N GLU A 70 12.68 -0.97 4.87
CA GLU A 70 12.17 -1.52 6.12
C GLU A 70 12.01 -3.04 6.07
N THR A 71 11.67 -3.61 4.92
CA THR A 71 11.46 -5.07 4.75
C THR A 71 12.66 -5.80 4.16
N GLY A 72 13.57 -5.11 3.48
CA GLY A 72 14.63 -5.72 2.67
C GLY A 72 14.13 -6.37 1.37
N ILE A 73 12.85 -6.18 1.02
CA ILE A 73 12.20 -6.79 -0.14
C ILE A 73 11.83 -5.70 -1.14
N LYS A 74 12.19 -5.90 -2.42
CA LYS A 74 11.92 -4.95 -3.49
C LYS A 74 10.44 -4.55 -3.54
N ALA A 75 10.15 -3.26 -3.60
CA ALA A 75 8.79 -2.74 -3.69
C ALA A 75 8.51 -2.14 -5.06
N HIS A 76 7.38 -2.50 -5.65
CA HIS A 76 6.93 -2.08 -6.97
C HIS A 76 5.64 -1.27 -6.84
N ILE A 77 5.65 -0.02 -7.29
CA ILE A 77 4.42 0.77 -7.42
C ILE A 77 3.75 0.40 -8.74
N GLN A 78 2.47 -0.02 -8.70
CA GLN A 78 1.74 -0.31 -9.93
C GLN A 78 1.51 0.94 -10.77
N GLU A 79 1.65 0.80 -12.10
CA GLU A 79 1.45 1.90 -13.06
C GLU A 79 0.07 2.56 -12.94
N ASP A 80 -0.97 1.77 -12.65
CA ASP A 80 -2.35 2.23 -12.45
C ASP A 80 -2.82 2.04 -11.00
N ALA A 81 -1.97 2.37 -10.02
CA ALA A 81 -2.27 2.15 -8.61
C ALA A 81 -3.65 2.68 -8.16
N LEU A 82 -4.12 3.80 -8.71
CA LEU A 82 -5.45 4.35 -8.40
C LEU A 82 -6.62 3.50 -8.92
N PHE A 83 -6.42 2.76 -10.01
CA PHE A 83 -7.46 2.01 -10.70
C PHE A 83 -7.38 0.49 -10.46
N GLY A 84 -6.38 0.02 -9.72
CA GLY A 84 -6.13 -1.41 -9.52
C GLY A 84 -7.36 -2.18 -9.05
N VAL A 85 -8.12 -1.63 -8.09
CA VAL A 85 -9.36 -2.24 -7.56
C VAL A 85 -10.42 -2.38 -8.65
N VAL A 86 -10.80 -1.28 -9.31
CA VAL A 86 -11.89 -1.29 -10.31
C VAL A 86 -11.53 -2.11 -11.55
N LYS A 87 -10.27 -2.06 -11.99
CA LYS A 87 -9.77 -2.90 -13.10
C LYS A 87 -9.80 -4.38 -12.73
N GLY A 88 -9.45 -4.73 -11.49
CA GLY A 88 -9.57 -6.09 -10.97
C GLY A 88 -11.01 -6.59 -10.97
N CYS A 89 -11.95 -5.77 -10.50
CA CYS A 89 -13.38 -6.09 -10.54
C CYS A 89 -13.89 -6.30 -11.98
N ALA A 90 -13.57 -5.40 -12.91
CA ALA A 90 -13.95 -5.53 -14.31
C ALA A 90 -13.43 -6.84 -14.92
N LYS A 91 -12.15 -7.16 -14.70
CA LYS A 91 -11.54 -8.40 -15.20
C LYS A 91 -12.23 -9.67 -14.67
N VAL A 92 -12.66 -9.66 -13.42
CA VAL A 92 -13.40 -10.80 -12.84
C VAL A 92 -14.77 -10.96 -13.51
N LEU A 93 -15.48 -9.87 -13.80
CA LEU A 93 -16.80 -9.91 -14.45
C LEU A 93 -16.73 -10.38 -15.91
N GLU A 94 -15.61 -10.15 -16.59
CA GLU A 94 -15.38 -10.56 -17.97
C GLU A 94 -14.99 -12.05 -18.11
N ASP A 95 -14.55 -12.71 -17.04
CA ASP A 95 -14.16 -14.13 -17.04
C ASP A 95 -15.06 -14.94 -16.08
N ILE A 96 -16.05 -15.63 -16.66
CA ILE A 96 -17.02 -16.42 -15.90
C ILE A 96 -16.40 -17.53 -15.03
N ARG A 97 -15.25 -18.08 -15.45
CA ARG A 97 -14.54 -19.11 -14.67
C ARG A 97 -13.84 -18.47 -13.48
N LEU A 98 -13.21 -17.33 -13.70
CA LEU A 98 -12.60 -16.56 -12.62
C LEU A 98 -13.65 -16.08 -11.62
N LEU A 99 -14.79 -15.56 -12.11
CA LEU A 99 -15.92 -15.15 -11.28
C LEU A 99 -16.43 -16.31 -10.40
N ALA A 100 -16.64 -17.49 -11.00
CA ALA A 100 -17.05 -18.68 -10.25
C ALA A 100 -16.04 -19.05 -9.15
N ARG A 101 -14.73 -18.99 -9.46
CA ARG A 101 -13.66 -19.31 -8.52
C ARG A 101 -13.58 -18.32 -7.35
N VAL A 102 -13.72 -17.03 -7.62
CA VAL A 102 -13.72 -15.99 -6.57
C VAL A 102 -14.98 -16.10 -5.71
N ASN A 103 -16.15 -16.31 -6.30
CA ASN A 103 -17.42 -16.45 -5.58
C ASN A 103 -17.43 -17.67 -4.65
N ALA A 104 -16.79 -18.77 -5.05
CA ALA A 104 -16.65 -19.96 -4.21
C ALA A 104 -15.73 -19.74 -3.00
N ALA A 105 -14.73 -18.86 -3.10
CA ALA A 105 -13.81 -18.55 -2.00
C ALA A 105 -14.38 -17.55 -0.98
N ILE A 106 -15.48 -16.88 -1.30
CA ILE A 106 -16.18 -15.91 -0.42
C ILE A 106 -17.27 -16.60 0.43
N ARG A 107 -17.65 -17.84 0.08
CA ARG A 107 -18.57 -18.68 0.85
C ARG A 107 -17.81 -19.57 1.83
#